data_AF-A0A9P3LDA6-F1
#
_entry.id   AF-A0A9P3LDA6-F1
#
_cell.length_a   1.000
_cell.length_b   1.000
_cell.length_c   1.000
_cell.angle_alpha   90.00
_cell.angle_beta   90.00
_cell.angle_gamma   90.00
#
_symmetry.space_group_name_H-M   'P 1'
#
loop_
_entity.id
_entity.type
_entity.pdbx_description
1 polymer ?
#
loop_
_entity_poly.entity_id
_entity_poly.type
_entity_poly.pdbx_seq_one_letter_code
_entity_poly.pdbx_strand_id
1 'polypeptide(L)'
;MPGTDQASARDWSRKTCTCDSCVDGWLSPRMKERLEGEGDFLRYVSISLLSDLGGLPEDEVLPDWVIAEDPSLHFIPMELHTKMSPAFYRGYAVVVDVMVQILQRPAGAAAGCVPTPTAIEARLRELCTAARKSGGKAAALTPDDVEDVEAFLHAGGEAEFALEALTDRAMEKSPAGSEFLRRPAIRVQEEELAGEVGELPVCANDLDFELVRKRLGLPPHFIGPHWFFLTDSESEDDIDGDDSEDVYAGQRGRGGEGAVMKRRDR
;
A
#
# COMPACT_ATOMS: atom_id res chain seq x y z
N MET A 1 0.81 21.97 28.32
CA MET A 1 1.37 20.96 29.25
C MET A 1 0.96 19.57 28.76
N PRO A 2 1.85 18.80 28.08
CA PRO A 2 1.53 17.49 27.51
C PRO A 2 2.33 16.36 28.20
N GLY A 3 2.04 16.07 29.48
CA GLY A 3 2.87 15.14 30.28
C GLY A 3 2.17 13.92 30.88
N THR A 4 0.84 13.91 31.00
CA THR A 4 0.11 12.89 31.79
C THR A 4 -0.59 11.80 30.96
N ASP A 5 -0.83 12.01 29.67
CA ASP A 5 -1.60 11.04 28.86
C ASP A 5 -0.77 9.86 28.33
N GLN A 6 0.54 10.01 28.15
CA GLN A 6 1.37 8.94 27.59
C GLN A 6 1.57 7.74 28.53
N ALA A 7 1.58 7.97 29.85
CA ALA A 7 1.76 6.90 30.83
C ALA A 7 0.52 5.99 30.92
N SER A 8 -0.69 6.58 30.87
CA SER A 8 -1.95 5.83 30.85
C SER A 8 -2.12 5.02 29.56
N ALA A 9 -1.74 5.59 28.41
CA ALA A 9 -1.84 4.93 27.11
C ALA A 9 -0.91 3.70 26.96
N ARG A 10 0.23 3.67 27.69
CA ARG A 10 1.16 2.52 27.73
C ARG A 10 0.66 1.37 28.60
N ASP A 11 -0.14 1.65 29.63
CA ASP A 11 -0.69 0.62 30.52
C ASP A 11 -1.87 -0.13 29.87
N TRP A 12 -2.64 0.53 29.00
CA TRP A 12 -3.75 -0.11 28.28
C TRP A 12 -3.29 -1.03 27.14
N SER A 13 -2.22 -0.71 26.39
CA SER A 13 -1.74 -1.58 25.30
C SER A 13 -1.23 -2.92 25.82
N ARG A 14 -0.51 -2.93 26.94
CA ARG A 14 -0.04 -4.17 27.57
C ARG A 14 -1.17 -5.09 28.02
N LYS A 15 -2.38 -4.57 28.24
CA LYS A 15 -3.53 -5.36 28.70
C LYS A 15 -4.25 -6.09 27.55
N THR A 16 -4.05 -5.69 26.29
CA THR A 16 -4.70 -6.34 25.14
C THR A 16 -3.79 -7.33 24.43
N CYS A 17 -2.46 -7.17 24.53
CA CYS A 17 -1.51 -8.14 23.99
C CYS A 17 -1.60 -9.48 24.73
N THR A 18 -1.74 -10.58 23.97
CA THR A 18 -1.78 -11.95 24.51
C THR A 18 -0.57 -12.80 24.12
N CYS A 19 0.34 -12.27 23.32
CA CYS A 19 1.49 -13.01 22.79
C CYS A 19 2.86 -12.56 23.34
N ASP A 20 2.89 -11.50 24.16
CA ASP A 20 4.10 -10.83 24.68
C ASP A 20 5.14 -10.40 23.63
N SER A 21 4.79 -10.50 22.35
CA SER A 21 5.68 -10.28 21.20
C SER A 21 5.24 -9.09 20.34
N CYS A 22 4.20 -8.36 20.75
CA CYS A 22 3.74 -7.19 20.02
C CYS A 22 4.77 -6.06 20.05
N VAL A 23 5.00 -5.44 18.89
CA VAL A 23 5.74 -4.18 18.78
C VAL A 23 5.01 -3.11 19.58
N ASP A 24 5.76 -2.38 20.41
CA ASP A 24 5.25 -1.39 21.37
C ASP A 24 4.11 -1.90 22.28
N GLY A 25 4.03 -3.22 22.44
CA GLY A 25 3.00 -3.90 23.21
C GLY A 25 1.60 -3.89 22.58
N TRP A 26 1.44 -3.53 21.30
CA TRP A 26 0.13 -3.52 20.66
C TRP A 26 0.10 -4.11 19.24
N LEU A 27 1.10 -3.83 18.39
CA LEU A 27 1.12 -4.30 17.01
C LEU A 27 1.63 -5.75 16.98
N SER A 28 0.74 -6.71 16.75
CA SER A 28 1.12 -8.12 16.75
C SER A 28 2.03 -8.46 15.56
N PRO A 29 2.89 -9.49 15.68
CA PRO A 29 3.75 -9.90 14.57
C PRO A 29 2.96 -10.20 13.29
N ARG A 30 1.83 -10.92 13.39
CA ARG A 30 0.99 -11.25 12.22
C ARG A 30 0.33 -10.03 11.60
N MET A 31 -0.13 -9.07 12.41
CA MET A 31 -0.65 -7.81 11.90
C MET A 31 0.45 -6.99 11.21
N LYS A 32 1.67 -6.98 11.76
CA LYS A 32 2.83 -6.32 11.14
C LYS A 32 3.13 -6.92 9.76
N GLU A 33 3.23 -8.24 9.64
CA GLU A 33 3.46 -8.91 8.34
C GLU A 33 2.37 -8.57 7.32
N ARG A 34 1.09 -8.49 7.75
CA ARG A 34 -0.01 -8.07 6.87
C ARG A 34 0.17 -6.64 6.36
N LEU A 35 0.54 -5.70 7.25
CA LEU A 35 0.84 -4.31 6.86
C LEU A 35 2.07 -4.24 5.96
N GLU A 36 3.08 -5.08 6.17
CA GLU A 36 4.26 -5.13 5.28
C GLU A 36 3.88 -5.62 3.88
N GLY A 37 3.12 -6.72 3.78
CA GLY A 37 2.67 -7.25 2.50
C GLY A 37 1.84 -6.24 1.70
N GLU A 38 0.92 -5.54 2.34
CA GLU A 38 0.16 -4.48 1.66
C GLU A 38 1.00 -3.23 1.36
N GLY A 39 1.93 -2.87 2.24
CA GLY A 39 2.86 -1.78 1.98
C GLY A 39 3.73 -2.05 0.75
N ASP A 40 4.29 -3.26 0.66
CA ASP A 40 5.08 -3.70 -0.50
C ASP A 40 4.25 -3.73 -1.79
N PHE A 41 2.99 -4.16 -1.71
CA PHE A 41 2.06 -4.08 -2.85
C PHE A 41 1.83 -2.64 -3.30
N LEU A 42 1.52 -1.72 -2.37
CA LEU A 42 1.31 -0.31 -2.69
C LEU A 42 2.56 0.31 -3.34
N ARG A 43 3.72 0.06 -2.74
CA ARG A 43 5.01 0.49 -3.28
C ARG A 43 5.26 -0.04 -4.69
N TYR A 44 4.96 -1.32 -4.93
CA TYR A 44 5.08 -1.94 -6.25
C TYR A 44 4.20 -1.25 -7.29
N VAL A 45 2.92 -1.02 -6.97
CA VAL A 45 1.98 -0.33 -7.86
C VAL A 45 2.48 1.08 -8.17
N SER A 46 2.90 1.83 -7.16
CA SER A 46 3.39 3.19 -7.37
C SER A 46 4.62 3.24 -8.28
N ILE A 47 5.62 2.37 -8.05
CA ILE A 47 6.81 2.28 -8.90
C ILE A 47 6.46 1.86 -10.33
N SER A 48 5.56 0.91 -10.51
CA SER A 48 5.12 0.45 -11.83
C SER A 48 4.49 1.59 -12.63
N LEU A 49 3.60 2.36 -12.01
CA LEU A 49 2.92 3.46 -12.68
C LEU A 49 3.87 4.64 -12.96
N LEU A 50 4.87 4.87 -12.10
CA LEU A 50 5.87 5.90 -12.34
C LEU A 50 6.63 5.71 -13.66
N SER A 51 6.88 4.47 -14.10
CA SER A 51 7.51 4.25 -15.41
C SER A 51 6.62 4.68 -16.58
N ASP A 52 5.29 4.59 -16.42
CA ASP A 52 4.33 4.96 -17.46
C ASP A 52 4.10 6.48 -17.53
N LEU A 53 4.44 7.22 -16.46
CA LEU A 53 4.40 8.69 -16.44
C LEU A 53 5.62 9.33 -17.12
N GLY A 54 6.64 8.55 -17.49
CA GLY A 54 7.86 9.03 -18.12
C GLY A 54 7.60 9.68 -19.49
N GLY A 55 7.32 10.98 -19.50
CA GLY A 55 7.03 11.76 -20.71
C GLY A 55 5.82 12.67 -20.59
N LEU A 56 5.04 12.58 -19.51
CA LEU A 56 4.00 13.56 -19.22
C LEU A 56 4.61 14.90 -18.76
N PRO A 57 4.00 16.04 -19.11
CA PRO A 57 4.41 17.33 -18.58
C PRO A 57 4.23 17.42 -17.06
N GLU A 58 5.20 18.02 -16.38
CA GLU A 58 5.26 18.08 -14.91
C GLU A 58 4.16 18.94 -14.26
N ASP A 59 3.57 19.83 -15.04
CA ASP A 59 2.49 20.74 -14.62
C ASP A 59 1.10 20.26 -15.02
N GLU A 60 0.99 19.16 -15.76
CA GLU A 60 -0.30 18.57 -16.10
C GLU A 60 -0.90 17.79 -14.93
N VAL A 61 -2.23 17.79 -14.85
CA VAL A 61 -2.95 16.93 -13.91
C VAL A 61 -2.79 15.48 -14.34
N LEU A 62 -2.62 14.59 -13.37
CA LEU A 62 -2.53 13.16 -13.59
C LEU A 62 -3.76 12.70 -14.36
N PRO A 63 -3.57 11.87 -15.40
CA PRO A 63 -4.69 11.24 -16.09
C PRO A 63 -5.53 10.39 -15.13
N ASP A 64 -6.85 10.36 -15.36
CA ASP A 64 -7.80 9.59 -14.54
C ASP A 64 -7.43 8.09 -14.45
N TRP A 65 -6.83 7.52 -15.50
CA TRP A 65 -6.39 6.12 -15.49
C TRP A 65 -5.32 5.85 -14.42
N VAL A 66 -4.47 6.83 -14.08
CA VAL A 66 -3.46 6.67 -13.02
C VAL A 66 -4.15 6.55 -11.66
N ILE A 67 -5.17 7.38 -11.44
CA ILE A 67 -5.97 7.37 -10.20
C ILE A 67 -6.75 6.06 -10.09
N ALA A 68 -7.30 5.56 -11.20
CA ALA A 68 -8.03 4.29 -11.22
C ALA A 68 -7.12 3.07 -10.98
N GLU A 69 -5.89 3.08 -11.51
CA GLU A 69 -4.94 1.96 -11.41
C GLU A 69 -4.19 1.91 -10.06
N ASP A 70 -3.94 3.07 -9.41
CA ASP A 70 -3.40 3.11 -8.04
C ASP A 70 -4.51 3.26 -7.00
N PRO A 71 -4.96 2.15 -6.35
CA PRO A 71 -6.05 2.19 -5.40
C PRO A 71 -5.73 3.00 -4.14
N SER A 72 -4.46 3.34 -3.89
CA SER A 72 -4.09 4.18 -2.76
C SER A 72 -4.40 5.66 -3.00
N LEU A 73 -4.49 6.10 -4.26
CA LEU A 73 -4.90 7.46 -4.61
C LEU A 73 -6.38 7.74 -4.32
N HIS A 74 -7.20 6.70 -4.16
CA HIS A 74 -8.58 6.83 -3.71
C HIS A 74 -8.70 7.37 -2.28
N PHE A 75 -7.62 7.39 -1.50
CA PHE A 75 -7.60 7.94 -0.14
C PHE A 75 -7.19 9.42 -0.08
N ILE A 76 -6.83 9.99 -1.24
CA ILE A 76 -6.53 11.41 -1.37
C ILE A 76 -7.85 12.16 -1.59
N PRO A 77 -8.14 13.21 -0.80
CA PRO A 77 -9.35 14.01 -0.95
C PRO A 77 -9.54 14.53 -2.39
N MET A 78 -10.79 14.49 -2.88
CA MET A 78 -11.12 14.87 -4.26
C MET A 78 -10.71 16.31 -4.60
N GLU A 79 -10.68 17.21 -3.62
CA GLU A 79 -10.24 18.60 -3.79
C GLU A 79 -8.77 18.70 -4.22
N LEU A 80 -7.97 17.66 -3.96
CA LEU A 80 -6.57 17.58 -4.35
C LEU A 80 -6.38 16.95 -5.73
N HIS A 81 -7.34 16.21 -6.28
CA HIS A 81 -7.18 15.50 -7.55
C HIS A 81 -6.84 16.43 -8.70
N THR A 82 -7.45 17.61 -8.73
CA THR A 82 -7.14 18.69 -9.71
C THR A 82 -5.74 19.29 -9.58
N LYS A 83 -4.99 18.93 -8.54
CA LYS A 83 -3.62 19.38 -8.26
C LYS A 83 -2.60 18.24 -8.30
N MET A 84 -3.04 17.01 -8.50
CA MET A 84 -2.15 15.85 -8.57
C MET A 84 -1.43 15.91 -9.91
N SER A 85 -0.18 16.37 -9.94
CA SER A 85 0.69 16.29 -11.11
C SER A 85 1.64 15.09 -11.05
N PRO A 86 2.43 14.78 -12.09
CA PRO A 86 3.47 13.75 -12.01
C PRO A 86 4.43 13.95 -10.83
N ALA A 87 4.85 15.19 -10.55
CA ALA A 87 5.67 15.52 -9.39
C ALA A 87 4.97 15.25 -8.06
N PHE A 88 3.68 15.59 -7.94
CA PHE A 88 2.88 15.25 -6.78
C PHE A 88 2.90 13.72 -6.52
N TYR A 89 2.70 12.93 -7.57
CA TYR A 89 2.63 11.49 -7.46
C TYR A 89 3.99 10.85 -7.15
N ARG A 90 5.10 11.35 -7.72
CA ARG A 90 6.44 10.93 -7.32
C ARG A 90 6.71 11.22 -5.84
N GLY A 91 6.32 12.40 -5.36
CA GLY A 91 6.41 12.75 -3.95
C GLY A 91 5.60 11.81 -3.05
N TYR A 92 4.37 11.48 -3.46
CA TYR A 92 3.53 10.49 -2.79
C TYR A 92 4.17 9.08 -2.79
N ALA A 93 4.74 8.63 -3.91
CA ALA A 93 5.43 7.34 -3.99
C ALA A 93 6.64 7.28 -3.04
N VAL A 94 7.38 8.37 -2.86
CA VAL A 94 8.46 8.47 -1.87
C VAL A 94 7.91 8.36 -0.43
N VAL A 95 6.74 8.94 -0.14
CA VAL A 95 6.06 8.78 1.16
C VAL A 95 5.71 7.32 1.42
N VAL A 96 5.15 6.62 0.42
CA VAL A 96 4.84 5.18 0.48
C VAL A 96 6.11 4.36 0.71
N ASP A 97 7.19 4.64 -0.03
CA ASP A 97 8.48 3.96 0.15
C ASP A 97 9.04 4.16 1.56
N VAL A 98 9.00 5.38 2.10
CA VAL A 98 9.42 5.67 3.49
C VAL A 98 8.57 4.94 4.52
N MET A 99 7.25 4.89 4.32
CA MET A 99 6.33 4.13 5.17
C MET A 99 6.72 2.65 5.21
N VAL A 100 6.96 2.03 4.06
CA VAL A 100 7.40 0.63 3.94
C VAL A 100 8.74 0.41 4.61
N GLN A 101 9.72 1.30 4.39
CA GLN A 101 11.02 1.23 5.05
C GLN A 101 10.93 1.28 6.58
N ILE A 102 9.93 1.98 7.15
CA ILE A 102 9.71 2.01 8.60
C ILE A 102 9.13 0.68 9.08
N LEU A 103 8.14 0.12 8.36
CA LEU A 103 7.52 -1.16 8.69
C LEU A 103 8.53 -2.32 8.68
N GLN A 104 9.38 -2.36 7.65
CA GLN A 104 10.41 -3.40 7.43
C GLN A 104 11.55 -3.39 8.46
N ARG A 105 11.56 -2.44 9.40
CA ARG A 105 12.55 -2.44 10.47
C ARG A 105 12.27 -3.59 11.44
N PRO A 106 13.32 -4.27 11.93
CA PRO A 106 13.14 -5.33 12.91
C PRO A 106 12.55 -4.78 14.20
N ALA A 107 11.70 -5.58 14.84
CA ALA A 107 11.15 -5.26 16.16
C ALA A 107 12.31 -5.00 17.16
N GLY A 108 12.22 -3.91 17.91
CA GLY A 108 13.24 -3.50 18.87
C GLY A 108 14.37 -2.63 18.30
N ALA A 109 14.34 -2.29 17.01
CA ALA A 109 15.23 -1.25 16.47
C ALA A 109 15.03 0.08 17.21
N ALA A 110 16.13 0.80 17.49
CA ALA A 110 16.10 2.07 18.23
C ALA A 110 15.18 3.13 17.58
N ALA A 111 14.99 3.05 16.26
CA ALA A 111 14.22 4.02 15.48
C ALA A 111 12.71 3.69 15.37
N GLY A 112 12.21 2.68 16.06
CA GLY A 112 10.82 2.22 15.95
C GLY A 112 10.50 1.60 14.57
N CYS A 113 9.47 0.76 14.52
CA CYS A 113 8.97 0.14 13.29
C CYS A 113 7.46 0.38 13.08
N VAL A 114 6.94 1.47 13.65
CA VAL A 114 5.54 1.89 13.51
C VAL A 114 5.50 3.17 12.65
N PRO A 115 4.88 3.13 11.46
CA PRO A 115 4.85 4.27 10.55
C PRO A 115 3.76 5.27 10.95
N THR A 116 3.98 6.06 11.99
CA THR A 116 3.08 7.20 12.28
C THR A 116 3.35 8.37 11.32
N PRO A 117 2.41 9.30 11.08
CA PRO A 117 2.67 10.50 10.28
C PRO A 117 3.94 11.24 10.74
N THR A 118 4.08 11.45 12.05
CA THR A 118 5.28 12.06 12.62
C THR A 118 6.57 11.28 12.34
N ALA A 119 6.52 9.95 12.36
CA ALA A 119 7.69 9.12 12.06
C ALA A 119 8.07 9.18 10.57
N ILE A 120 7.08 9.17 9.68
CA ILE A 120 7.26 9.31 8.23
C ILE A 120 7.85 10.70 7.92
N GLU A 121 7.23 11.78 8.42
CA GLU A 121 7.72 13.15 8.23
C GLU A 121 9.14 13.35 8.75
N ALA A 122 9.44 12.82 9.95
CA ALA A 122 10.78 12.91 10.52
C ALA A 122 11.80 12.21 9.63
N ARG A 123 11.45 11.04 9.09
CA ARG A 123 12.31 10.29 8.18
C ARG A 123 12.48 10.98 6.83
N LEU A 124 11.41 11.52 6.24
CA LEU A 124 11.48 12.31 5.01
C LEU A 124 12.40 13.51 5.20
N ARG A 125 12.28 14.25 6.31
CA ARG A 125 13.14 15.40 6.62
C ARG A 125 14.61 15.00 6.74
N GLU A 126 14.90 13.88 7.39
CA GLU A 126 16.26 13.33 7.49
C GLU A 126 16.83 13.01 6.10
N LEU A 127 16.07 12.30 5.26
CA LEU A 127 16.46 11.91 3.91
C LEU A 127 16.69 13.12 3.01
N CYS A 128 15.76 14.08 3.01
CA CYS A 128 15.89 15.33 2.24
C CYS A 128 17.12 16.15 2.67
N THR A 129 17.39 16.22 3.98
CA THR A 129 18.58 16.91 4.50
C THR A 129 19.86 16.19 4.06
N ALA A 130 19.88 14.86 4.06
CA ALA A 130 21.02 14.07 3.61
C ALA A 130 21.27 14.20 2.09
N ALA A 131 20.21 14.20 1.28
CA ALA A 131 20.28 14.42 -0.17
C ALA A 131 20.90 15.78 -0.51
N ARG A 132 20.42 16.85 0.14
CA ARG A 132 20.96 18.21 -0.02
C ARG A 132 22.43 18.34 0.37
N LYS A 133 22.84 17.69 1.47
CA LYS A 133 24.25 17.74 1.95
C LYS A 133 25.22 16.96 1.07
N SER A 134 24.78 15.83 0.52
CA SER A 134 25.63 14.92 -0.26
C SER A 134 25.70 15.26 -1.75
N GLY A 135 24.86 16.19 -2.23
CA GLY A 135 24.74 16.50 -3.66
C GLY A 135 24.31 15.27 -4.48
N GLY A 136 23.48 14.41 -3.90
CA GLY A 136 22.88 13.24 -4.55
C GLY A 136 23.78 12.01 -4.76
N LYS A 137 25.11 12.09 -4.56
CA LYS A 137 26.02 10.98 -4.93
C LYS A 137 25.99 9.76 -4.00
N ALA A 138 25.43 9.88 -2.80
CA ALA A 138 25.41 8.80 -1.80
C ALA A 138 24.10 8.77 -0.98
N ALA A 139 23.09 9.55 -1.37
CA ALA A 139 21.83 9.62 -0.65
C ALA A 139 20.83 8.60 -1.21
N ALA A 140 19.92 8.17 -0.34
CA ALA A 140 18.80 7.33 -0.74
C ALA A 140 17.77 8.08 -1.61
N LEU A 141 17.76 9.42 -1.54
CA LEU A 141 16.96 10.29 -2.40
C LEU A 141 17.88 11.13 -3.29
N THR A 142 17.46 11.31 -4.53
CA THR A 142 18.03 12.26 -5.49
C THR A 142 17.55 13.69 -5.18
N PRO A 143 18.18 14.74 -5.77
CA PRO A 143 17.66 16.10 -5.67
C PRO A 143 16.22 16.22 -6.18
N ASP A 144 15.90 15.54 -7.28
CA ASP A 144 14.58 15.57 -7.92
C ASP A 144 13.51 14.97 -6.98
N ASP A 145 13.82 13.85 -6.31
CA ASP A 145 12.92 13.26 -5.29
C ASP A 145 12.59 14.25 -4.16
N VAL A 146 13.54 15.11 -3.78
CA VAL A 146 13.30 16.12 -2.75
C VAL A 146 12.33 17.18 -3.24
N GLU A 147 12.46 17.62 -4.49
CA GLU A 147 11.54 18.58 -5.11
C GLU A 147 10.14 17.98 -5.26
N ASP A 148 10.03 16.71 -5.66
CA ASP A 148 8.77 15.99 -5.77
C ASP A 148 8.06 15.82 -4.41
N VAL A 149 8.80 15.48 -3.35
CA VAL A 149 8.25 15.44 -1.98
C VAL A 149 7.74 16.82 -1.55
N GLU A 150 8.46 17.88 -1.89
CA GLU A 150 8.01 19.25 -1.59
C GLU A 150 6.77 19.63 -2.40
N ALA A 151 6.67 19.22 -3.66
CA ALA A 151 5.49 19.43 -4.49
C ALA A 151 4.25 18.73 -3.91
N PHE A 152 4.39 17.46 -3.49
CA PHE A 152 3.34 16.71 -2.80
C PHE A 152 2.84 17.44 -1.55
N LEU A 153 3.74 17.81 -0.64
CA LEU A 153 3.39 18.48 0.62
C LEU A 153 2.79 19.87 0.37
N HIS A 154 3.33 20.64 -0.60
CA HIS A 154 2.84 21.99 -0.91
C HIS A 154 1.44 21.98 -1.52
N ALA A 155 1.10 20.95 -2.29
CA ALA A 155 -0.24 20.78 -2.85
C ALA A 155 -1.30 20.42 -1.80
N GLY A 156 -0.89 20.07 -0.57
CA GLY A 156 -1.76 19.60 0.51
C GLY A 156 -1.72 18.09 0.73
N GLY A 157 -0.72 17.39 0.19
CA GLY A 157 -0.48 15.99 0.45
C GLY A 157 -0.10 15.73 1.92
N GLU A 158 -0.59 14.62 2.47
CA GLU A 158 -0.37 14.20 3.86
C GLU A 158 0.05 12.72 3.92
N ALA A 159 0.88 12.36 4.91
CA ALA A 159 1.32 10.96 5.10
C ALA A 159 0.16 10.04 5.52
N GLU A 160 -0.86 10.64 6.15
CA GLU A 160 -2.11 10.04 6.56
C GLU A 160 -2.83 9.37 5.39
N PHE A 161 -2.75 9.91 4.16
CA PHE A 161 -3.41 9.30 3.00
C PHE A 161 -2.81 7.93 2.67
N ALA A 162 -1.47 7.82 2.70
CA ALA A 162 -0.79 6.55 2.48
C ALA A 162 -1.06 5.53 3.61
N LEU A 163 -1.10 6.01 4.86
CA LEU A 163 -1.38 5.15 6.02
C LEU A 163 -2.82 4.66 6.08
N GLU A 164 -3.77 5.51 5.68
CA GLU A 164 -5.17 5.15 5.55
C GLU A 164 -5.33 4.07 4.47
N ALA A 165 -4.73 4.29 3.28
CA ALA A 165 -4.74 3.32 2.20
C ALA A 165 -4.13 1.97 2.62
N LEU A 166 -2.99 2.00 3.30
CA LEU A 166 -2.34 0.81 3.83
C LEU A 166 -3.27 0.04 4.79
N THR A 167 -3.84 0.75 5.77
CA THR A 167 -4.63 0.12 6.83
C THR A 167 -5.95 -0.43 6.30
N ASP A 168 -6.61 0.30 5.41
CA ASP A 168 -7.86 -0.11 4.79
C ASP A 168 -7.66 -1.34 3.89
N ARG A 169 -6.63 -1.34 3.04
CA ARG A 169 -6.33 -2.50 2.19
C ARG A 169 -5.99 -3.75 2.99
N ALA A 170 -5.19 -3.60 4.03
CA ALA A 170 -4.87 -4.71 4.93
C ALA A 170 -6.14 -5.25 5.61
N MET A 171 -7.06 -4.39 6.00
CA MET A 171 -8.36 -4.79 6.55
C MET A 171 -9.23 -5.49 5.51
N GLU A 172 -9.43 -4.89 4.33
CA GLU A 172 -10.31 -5.39 3.27
C GLU A 172 -9.90 -6.79 2.78
N LYS A 173 -8.60 -7.07 2.75
CA LYS A 173 -8.06 -8.39 2.37
C LYS A 173 -8.00 -9.41 3.51
N SER A 174 -8.17 -8.98 4.75
CA SER A 174 -8.20 -9.87 5.91
C SER A 174 -9.58 -10.50 6.11
N PRO A 175 -9.74 -11.50 7.00
CA PRO A 175 -11.03 -12.03 7.39
C PRO A 175 -12.04 -11.02 7.95
N ALA A 176 -11.60 -9.82 8.34
CA ALA A 176 -12.46 -8.73 8.80
C ALA A 176 -13.03 -7.88 7.64
N GLY A 177 -12.47 -8.00 6.44
CA GLY A 177 -12.75 -7.17 5.29
C GLY A 177 -13.86 -7.68 4.37
N SER A 178 -14.45 -6.77 3.59
CA SER A 178 -15.51 -7.11 2.65
C SER A 178 -14.97 -7.75 1.36
N GLU A 179 -13.76 -7.38 0.91
CA GLU A 179 -13.12 -8.01 -0.25
C GLU A 179 -12.82 -9.48 -0.01
N PHE A 180 -12.32 -9.84 1.18
CA PHE A 180 -12.12 -11.23 1.58
C PHE A 180 -13.39 -12.09 1.42
N LEU A 181 -14.56 -11.53 1.77
CA LEU A 181 -15.83 -12.23 1.64
C LEU A 181 -16.29 -12.35 0.17
N ARG A 182 -16.08 -11.30 -0.61
CA ARG A 182 -16.59 -11.18 -2.00
C ARG A 182 -15.70 -11.84 -3.04
N ARG A 183 -14.38 -11.88 -2.83
CA ARG A 183 -13.40 -12.28 -3.85
C ARG A 183 -12.69 -13.58 -3.43
N PRO A 184 -12.97 -14.73 -4.07
CA PRO A 184 -12.32 -16.00 -3.74
C PRO A 184 -10.79 -15.97 -3.81
N ALA A 185 -10.21 -15.17 -4.72
CA ALA A 185 -8.76 -15.03 -4.84
C ALA A 185 -8.10 -14.44 -3.59
N ILE A 186 -8.79 -13.53 -2.88
CA ILE A 186 -8.28 -12.93 -1.63
C ILE A 186 -8.21 -13.98 -0.51
N ARG A 187 -9.15 -14.93 -0.48
CA ARG A 187 -9.11 -16.03 0.50
C ARG A 187 -7.90 -16.93 0.30
N VAL A 188 -7.54 -17.21 -0.96
CA VAL A 188 -6.33 -17.97 -1.29
C VAL A 188 -5.08 -17.22 -0.81
N GLN A 189 -5.01 -15.90 -1.04
CA GLN A 189 -3.91 -15.07 -0.56
C GLN A 189 -3.80 -15.06 0.98
N GLU A 190 -4.93 -14.96 1.69
CA GLU A 190 -4.91 -15.03 3.17
C GLU A 190 -4.52 -16.44 3.67
N GLU A 191 -4.89 -17.52 2.97
CA GLU A 191 -4.44 -18.88 3.28
C GLU A 191 -2.92 -19.03 3.10
N GLU A 192 -2.36 -18.45 2.02
CA GLU A 192 -0.92 -18.39 1.77
C GLU A 192 -0.22 -17.60 2.89
N LEU A 193 -0.70 -16.39 3.20
CA LEU A 193 -0.18 -15.58 4.31
C LEU A 193 -0.26 -16.34 5.63
N ALA A 194 -1.36 -17.02 5.93
CA ALA A 194 -1.52 -17.82 7.14
C ALA A 194 -0.50 -18.96 7.24
N GLY A 195 -0.09 -19.53 6.09
CA GLY A 195 1.00 -20.48 6.00
C GLY A 195 2.36 -19.85 6.31
N GLU A 196 2.64 -18.68 5.76
CA GLU A 196 3.89 -17.93 5.96
C GLU A 196 4.05 -17.46 7.41
N VAL A 197 2.98 -16.94 8.02
CA VAL A 197 2.98 -16.44 9.40
C VAL A 197 2.63 -17.52 10.43
N GLY A 198 2.51 -18.78 10.02
CA GLY A 198 2.08 -19.88 10.87
C GLY A 198 2.96 -20.09 12.11
N GLU A 199 4.25 -19.77 12.00
CA GLU A 199 5.23 -19.87 13.09
C GLU A 199 5.18 -18.67 14.06
N LEU A 200 4.56 -17.55 13.66
CA LEU A 200 4.42 -16.37 14.50
C LEU A 200 3.33 -16.58 15.57
N PRO A 201 3.51 -16.05 16.79
CA PRO A 201 2.55 -16.25 17.86
C PRO A 201 1.22 -15.57 17.57
N VAL A 202 0.12 -16.24 17.89
CA VAL A 202 -1.25 -15.71 17.76
C VAL A 202 -1.48 -14.64 18.82
N CYS A 203 -2.10 -13.52 18.44
CA CYS A 203 -2.45 -12.44 19.34
C CYS A 203 -3.92 -12.03 19.19
N ALA A 204 -4.53 -11.57 20.28
CA ALA A 204 -5.85 -10.92 20.23
C ALA A 204 -5.89 -9.68 19.31
N ASN A 205 -4.73 -9.09 18.98
CA ASN A 205 -4.61 -7.90 18.15
C ASN A 205 -4.36 -8.24 16.65
N ASP A 206 -4.35 -9.51 16.24
CA ASP A 206 -4.03 -9.93 14.86
C ASP A 206 -4.99 -9.38 13.80
N LEU A 207 -6.19 -8.95 14.21
CA LEU A 207 -7.23 -8.36 13.36
C LEU A 207 -7.85 -7.10 13.99
N ASP A 208 -7.21 -6.49 14.99
CA ASP A 208 -7.73 -5.28 15.65
C ASP A 208 -7.33 -4.01 14.87
N PHE A 209 -7.97 -3.80 13.72
CA PHE A 209 -7.70 -2.66 12.85
C PHE A 209 -8.09 -1.31 13.48
N GLU A 210 -9.06 -1.28 14.39
CA GLU A 210 -9.40 -0.06 15.13
C GLU A 210 -8.22 0.38 16.01
N LEU A 211 -7.60 -0.56 16.73
CA LEU A 211 -6.39 -0.30 17.50
C LEU A 211 -5.23 0.12 16.60
N VAL A 212 -5.05 -0.53 15.44
CA VAL A 212 -4.02 -0.15 14.45
C VAL A 212 -4.20 1.31 14.01
N ARG A 213 -5.37 1.69 13.52
CA ARG A 213 -5.67 3.07 13.09
C ARG A 213 -5.36 4.07 14.18
N LYS A 214 -5.87 3.83 15.39
CA LYS A 214 -5.66 4.69 16.55
C LYS A 214 -4.19 4.86 16.91
N ARG A 215 -3.39 3.79 16.80
CA ARG A 215 -1.97 3.79 17.16
C ARG A 215 -1.07 4.34 16.05
N LEU A 216 -1.50 4.25 14.79
CA LEU A 216 -0.87 4.95 13.68
C LEU A 216 -1.14 6.46 13.73
N GLY A 217 -2.12 6.91 14.51
CA GLY A 217 -2.48 8.33 14.60
C GLY A 217 -3.50 8.76 13.55
N LEU A 218 -4.16 7.80 12.90
CA LEU A 218 -5.22 8.06 11.94
C LEU A 218 -6.50 8.55 12.65
N PRO A 219 -7.31 9.40 11.98
CA PRO A 219 -8.59 9.82 12.52
C PRO A 219 -9.55 8.63 12.71
N PRO A 220 -10.51 8.74 13.64
CA PRO A 220 -11.49 7.69 13.88
C PRO A 220 -12.50 7.54 12.73
N HIS A 221 -12.70 8.59 11.94
CA HIS A 221 -13.44 8.51 10.68
C HIS A 221 -12.48 8.18 9.55
N PHE A 222 -13.00 7.48 8.55
CA PHE A 222 -12.25 7.16 7.34
C PHE A 222 -12.06 8.42 6.49
N ILE A 223 -10.86 8.60 5.92
CA ILE A 223 -10.57 9.72 5.01
C ILE A 223 -11.12 9.38 3.62
N GLY A 224 -10.80 8.19 3.13
CA GLY A 224 -11.37 7.59 1.91
C GLY A 224 -11.75 6.13 2.17
N PRO A 225 -11.91 5.30 1.13
CA PRO A 225 -11.75 5.61 -0.29
C PRO A 225 -12.87 6.48 -0.88
N HIS A 226 -12.51 7.36 -1.82
CA HIS A 226 -13.40 8.21 -2.61
C HIS A 226 -13.69 7.56 -3.98
N TRP A 227 -14.60 6.59 -4.03
CA TRP A 227 -14.91 5.77 -5.22
C TRP A 227 -15.67 6.47 -6.37
N PHE A 228 -15.67 7.81 -6.43
CA PHE A 228 -16.52 8.56 -7.35
C PHE A 228 -16.26 8.27 -8.84
N PHE A 229 -15.07 7.80 -9.21
CA PHE A 229 -14.68 7.52 -10.60
C PHE A 229 -15.24 6.20 -11.15
N LEU A 230 -15.76 5.31 -10.30
CA LEU A 230 -16.20 3.97 -10.74
C LEU A 230 -17.72 3.85 -10.93
N THR A 231 -18.51 4.90 -10.64
CA THR A 231 -19.98 4.76 -10.58
C THR A 231 -20.73 5.18 -11.84
N ASP A 232 -20.10 5.84 -12.82
CA ASP A 232 -20.87 6.64 -13.79
C ASP A 232 -20.74 6.27 -15.29
N SER A 233 -20.11 5.16 -15.71
CA SER A 233 -20.09 4.85 -17.16
C SER A 233 -20.29 3.41 -17.61
N GLU A 234 -20.56 2.47 -16.72
CA GLU A 234 -21.22 1.23 -17.16
C GLU A 234 -22.71 1.43 -16.96
N SER A 235 -23.30 2.27 -17.83
CA SER A 235 -24.60 1.91 -18.35
C SER A 235 -24.45 0.45 -18.77
N GLU A 236 -25.15 -0.42 -18.07
CA GLU A 236 -25.52 -1.75 -18.51
C GLU A 236 -26.11 -1.55 -19.92
N ASP A 237 -25.23 -1.43 -20.92
CA ASP A 237 -25.57 -1.72 -22.29
C ASP A 237 -25.81 -3.22 -22.25
N ASP A 238 -27.05 -3.53 -21.85
CA ASP A 238 -27.71 -4.79 -22.04
C ASP A 238 -27.22 -5.30 -23.39
N ILE A 239 -26.32 -6.30 -23.36
CA ILE A 239 -26.00 -7.12 -24.53
C ILE A 239 -27.23 -8.02 -24.72
N ASP A 240 -28.35 -7.36 -25.00
CA ASP A 240 -29.58 -7.89 -25.57
C ASP A 240 -29.29 -8.03 -27.06
N GLY A 241 -28.94 -9.23 -27.50
CA GLY A 241 -28.90 -9.49 -28.94
C GLY A 241 -28.01 -10.64 -29.38
N ASP A 242 -28.44 -11.84 -29.00
CA ASP A 242 -28.87 -12.89 -29.95
C ASP A 242 -28.02 -13.23 -31.19
N ASP A 243 -27.89 -14.55 -31.40
CA ASP A 243 -27.60 -15.25 -32.65
C ASP A 243 -26.21 -15.11 -33.32
N SER A 244 -25.40 -16.17 -33.15
CA SER A 244 -25.38 -17.22 -34.17
C SER A 244 -24.58 -18.44 -33.72
N GLU A 245 -25.28 -19.56 -33.54
CA GLU A 245 -24.70 -20.90 -33.68
C GLU A 245 -24.07 -21.00 -35.08
N ASP A 246 -22.75 -21.21 -35.20
CA ASP A 246 -22.21 -21.92 -36.37
C ASP A 246 -20.81 -22.52 -36.11
N VAL A 247 -20.83 -23.84 -35.92
CA VAL A 247 -19.97 -24.83 -36.58
C VAL A 247 -18.45 -24.54 -36.64
N TYR A 248 -17.70 -25.14 -35.72
CA TYR A 248 -16.35 -25.66 -36.02
C TYR A 248 -16.21 -27.12 -35.60
N ALA A 249 -16.99 -27.97 -36.27
CA ALA A 249 -16.67 -29.38 -36.40
C ALA A 249 -15.58 -29.54 -37.48
N GLY A 250 -14.32 -29.66 -37.06
CA GLY A 250 -13.32 -30.40 -37.83
C GLY A 250 -11.96 -29.74 -38.01
N GLN A 251 -11.00 -30.13 -37.16
CA GLN A 251 -9.65 -30.40 -37.66
C GLN A 251 -8.98 -31.52 -36.85
N ARG A 252 -9.27 -32.75 -37.26
CA ARG A 252 -8.41 -33.90 -37.00
C ARG A 252 -7.17 -33.78 -37.91
N GLY A 253 -5.98 -33.89 -37.32
CA GLY A 253 -4.84 -34.55 -37.98
C GLY A 253 -3.70 -33.66 -38.44
N ARG A 254 -2.62 -33.65 -37.65
CA ARG A 254 -1.19 -33.75 -38.03
C ARG A 254 -0.40 -33.62 -36.70
N GLY A 255 0.34 -34.60 -36.20
CA GLY A 255 1.27 -35.48 -36.92
C GLY A 255 2.59 -34.73 -37.10
N GLY A 256 3.51 -34.86 -36.14
CA GLY A 256 4.88 -34.31 -36.16
C GLY A 256 5.49 -34.35 -34.75
N GLU A 257 6.03 -35.50 -34.33
CA GLU A 257 7.46 -35.84 -34.41
C GLU A 257 8.37 -34.96 -33.52
N GLY A 258 8.60 -35.50 -32.33
CA GLY A 258 9.89 -35.62 -31.64
C GLY A 258 10.96 -34.55 -31.81
N ALA A 259 11.21 -33.80 -30.74
CA ALA A 259 12.53 -33.23 -30.45
C ALA A 259 12.95 -33.62 -29.02
N VAL A 260 13.86 -34.57 -28.94
CA VAL A 260 14.56 -35.01 -27.72
C VAL A 260 15.52 -33.90 -27.30
N MET A 261 15.23 -33.24 -26.18
CA MET A 261 16.14 -32.27 -25.57
C MET A 261 17.12 -33.02 -24.65
N LYS A 262 18.38 -33.13 -25.09
CA LYS A 262 19.48 -33.70 -24.30
C LYS A 262 19.81 -32.77 -23.13
N ARG A 263 19.75 -33.31 -21.92
CA ARG A 263 20.39 -32.73 -20.73
C ARG A 263 21.89 -32.62 -20.96
N ARG A 264 22.47 -31.48 -20.58
CA ARG A 264 23.91 -31.28 -20.53
C ARG A 264 24.29 -31.14 -19.06
N ASP A 265 24.93 -32.17 -18.53
CA ASP A 265 25.64 -32.10 -17.25
C ASP A 265 26.90 -31.25 -17.43
N ARG A 266 27.02 -30.18 -16.64
CA ARG A 266 28.18 -29.79 -15.81
C ARG A 266 28.08 -28.34 -15.36
#